data_AF-A0A6C0BLA7-F1
#
_entry.id   AF-A0A6C0BLA7-F1
#
_cell.length_a   1.000
_cell.length_b   1.000
_cell.length_c   1.000
_cell.angle_alpha   90.00
_cell.angle_beta   90.00
_cell.angle_gamma   90.00
#
_symmetry.space_group_name_H-M   'P 1'
#
loop_
_entity.id
_entity.type
_entity.pdbx_description
1 polymer ?
#
loop_
_entity_poly.entity_id
_entity_poly.type
_entity_poly.pdbx_seq_one_letter_code
_entity_poly.pdbx_strand_id
1 'polypeptide(L)'
;MADIFRLEGFSSPLKGQRIWLYGTRDTLASQIIDCLGIVEEEVLNRGRKVLIVQGAREVPLRGIQWDATFRVKETQDLRLAVTYIQNAVKPVRVVWLGDEPPSTVLNVVQEATFIVGSTALPRGSWSAIFWHPSAPQAQIEEGLSPRMAIQKLNLPSVLRELNASGVGLVWSSIKESEKSGSIYWYDLSESKEHVKRFDPLEAIETLKEVSQYLQKTL
;
A
#
# COMPACT_ATOMS: atom_id res chain seq x y z
N MET A 1 23.20 23.37 -16.96
CA MET A 1 23.27 23.52 -15.49
C MET A 1 22.15 22.64 -14.96
N ALA A 2 22.46 21.45 -14.43
CA ALA A 2 21.43 20.54 -13.95
C ALA A 2 20.96 21.06 -12.59
N ASP A 3 19.68 21.40 -12.48
CA ASP A 3 19.08 21.77 -11.20
C ASP A 3 19.30 20.63 -10.20
N ILE A 4 19.81 20.97 -9.02
CA ILE A 4 20.00 20.03 -7.93
C ILE A 4 18.61 19.64 -7.43
N PHE A 5 18.09 18.55 -7.96
CA PHE A 5 16.83 17.96 -7.53
C PHE A 5 17.00 17.46 -6.08
N ARG A 6 16.42 18.18 -5.11
CA ARG A 6 16.37 17.74 -3.71
C ARG A 6 15.12 16.91 -3.51
N LEU A 7 15.32 15.66 -3.09
CA LEU A 7 14.23 14.75 -2.78
C LEU A 7 13.92 14.83 -1.28
N GLU A 8 12.69 15.20 -0.95
CA GLU A 8 12.21 15.31 0.43
C GLU A 8 11.55 14.01 0.89
N GLY A 9 11.43 13.84 2.21
CA GLY A 9 10.76 12.69 2.81
C GLY A 9 9.24 12.84 2.75
N PHE A 10 8.54 11.76 2.44
CA PHE A 10 7.09 11.77 2.35
C PHE A 10 6.44 11.81 3.74
N SER A 11 5.68 12.87 4.01
CA SER A 11 5.00 13.07 5.31
C SER A 11 3.51 13.45 5.19
N SER A 12 2.91 13.20 4.02
CA SER A 12 1.51 13.55 3.77
C SER A 12 0.55 12.49 4.34
N PRO A 13 -0.61 12.90 4.90
CA PRO A 13 -1.55 11.98 5.51
C PRO A 13 -2.19 11.07 4.46
N LEU A 14 -2.25 9.78 4.78
CA LEU A 14 -2.77 8.72 3.91
C LEU A 14 -4.28 8.49 4.07
N LYS A 15 -4.86 8.91 5.21
CA LYS A 15 -6.29 8.82 5.48
C LYS A 15 -7.12 9.51 4.40
N GLY A 16 -8.09 8.76 3.87
CA GLY A 16 -9.02 9.21 2.83
C GLY A 16 -8.39 9.25 1.43
N GLN A 17 -7.16 8.77 1.27
CA GLN A 17 -6.46 8.80 -0.01
C GLN A 17 -6.62 7.51 -0.79
N ARG A 18 -6.37 7.59 -2.11
CA ARG A 18 -6.25 6.44 -3.00
C ARG A 18 -4.78 6.15 -3.22
N ILE A 19 -4.31 5.05 -2.65
CA ILE A 19 -2.91 4.68 -2.59
C ILE A 19 -2.67 3.43 -3.43
N TRP A 20 -1.70 3.52 -4.33
CA TRP A 20 -1.23 2.38 -5.11
C TRP A 20 0.13 1.94 -4.59
N LEU A 21 0.28 0.66 -4.27
CA LEU A 21 1.52 0.03 -3.89
C LEU A 21 1.98 -0.87 -5.03
N TYR A 22 3.09 -0.48 -5.65
CA TYR A 22 3.75 -1.23 -6.71
C TYR A 22 4.91 -2.04 -6.15
N GLY A 23 4.89 -3.34 -6.39
CA GLY A 23 5.96 -4.24 -5.96
C GLY A 23 5.85 -5.62 -6.59
N THR A 24 6.71 -6.53 -6.13
CA THR A 24 6.63 -7.95 -6.49
C THR A 24 5.68 -8.67 -5.53
N ARG A 25 5.30 -9.91 -5.86
CA ARG A 25 4.45 -10.71 -4.96
C ARG A 25 5.04 -10.85 -3.56
N ASP A 26 6.37 -10.93 -3.46
CA ASP A 26 7.09 -11.12 -2.21
C ASP A 26 7.13 -9.85 -1.35
N THR A 27 7.08 -8.67 -1.97
CA THR A 27 7.20 -7.39 -1.27
C THR A 27 5.86 -6.70 -1.05
N LEU A 28 4.81 -7.08 -1.77
CA LEU A 28 3.49 -6.46 -1.63
C LEU A 28 2.88 -6.69 -0.25
N ALA A 29 3.08 -7.87 0.35
CA ALA A 29 2.52 -8.17 1.67
C ALA A 29 3.04 -7.18 2.73
N SER A 30 4.37 -7.04 2.84
CA SER A 30 4.98 -6.11 3.78
C SER A 30 4.59 -4.66 3.49
N GLN A 31 4.60 -4.25 2.22
CA GLN A 31 4.22 -2.88 1.86
C GLN A 31 2.77 -2.55 2.25
N ILE A 32 1.85 -3.49 2.04
CA ILE A 32 0.44 -3.31 2.42
C ILE A 32 0.31 -3.25 3.93
N ILE A 33 0.99 -4.14 4.67
CA ILE A 33 0.96 -4.16 6.13
C ILE A 33 1.50 -2.85 6.69
N ASP A 34 2.66 -2.40 6.22
CA ASP A 34 3.31 -1.17 6.69
C ASP A 34 2.45 0.07 6.37
N CYS A 35 1.94 0.16 5.13
CA CYS A 35 1.05 1.25 4.71
C CYS A 35 -0.28 1.26 5.49
N LEU A 36 -0.87 0.08 5.71
CA LEU A 36 -2.06 -0.05 6.53
C LEU A 36 -1.79 0.39 7.97
N GLY A 37 -0.64 0.01 8.55
CA GLY A 37 -0.22 0.43 9.89
C GLY A 37 -0.17 1.94 10.06
N ILE A 38 0.43 2.67 9.10
CA ILE A 38 0.44 4.14 9.09
C ILE A 38 -1.00 4.70 9.09
N VAL A 39 -1.87 4.17 8.24
CA VAL A 39 -3.27 4.61 8.18
C VAL A 39 -4.01 4.27 9.47
N GLU A 40 -3.73 3.12 10.09
CA GLU A 40 -4.31 2.72 11.38
C GLU A 40 -3.95 3.68 12.50
N GLU A 41 -2.71 4.16 12.53
CA GLU A 41 -2.26 5.19 13.46
C GLU A 41 -2.99 6.52 13.23
N GLU A 42 -3.08 6.99 11.98
CA GLU A 42 -3.80 8.23 11.63
C GLU A 42 -5.29 8.20 12.02
N VAL A 43 -5.91 7.02 12.07
CA VAL A 43 -7.31 6.84 12.48
C VAL A 43 -7.47 6.33 13.92
N LEU A 44 -6.39 6.25 14.70
CA LEU A 44 -6.39 5.78 16.09
C LEU A 44 -7.03 4.39 16.24
N ASN A 45 -6.76 3.49 15.30
CA ASN A 45 -7.33 2.13 15.23
C ASN A 45 -8.87 2.07 15.17
N ARG A 46 -9.54 3.17 14.82
CA ARG A 46 -11.02 3.22 14.70
C ARG A 46 -11.52 2.83 13.31
N GLY A 47 -12.79 2.45 13.25
CA GLY A 47 -13.51 2.19 12.00
C GLY A 47 -13.34 0.76 11.50
N ARG A 48 -13.48 0.53 10.19
CA ARG A 48 -13.48 -0.83 9.60
C ARG A 48 -12.32 -1.07 8.62
N LYS A 49 -11.83 -2.31 8.58
CA LYS A 49 -10.87 -2.85 7.63
C LYS A 49 -11.56 -3.86 6.72
N VAL A 50 -11.53 -3.59 5.42
CA VAL A 50 -12.16 -4.45 4.40
C VAL A 50 -11.09 -4.95 3.45
N LEU A 51 -11.00 -6.27 3.28
CA LEU A 51 -10.16 -6.89 2.26
C LEU A 51 -11.01 -7.24 1.04
N ILE A 52 -10.56 -6.85 -0.14
CA ILE A 52 -11.13 -7.26 -1.42
C ILE A 52 -10.05 -8.00 -2.21
N VAL A 53 -10.37 -9.21 -2.65
CA VAL A 53 -9.49 -10.05 -3.47
C VAL A 53 -10.18 -10.31 -4.81
N GLN A 54 -9.54 -9.89 -5.89
CA GLN A 54 -10.02 -10.08 -7.26
C GLN A 54 -8.97 -10.80 -8.11
N GLY A 55 -9.42 -11.73 -8.96
CA GLY A 55 -8.53 -12.41 -9.93
C GLY A 55 -7.58 -13.44 -9.32
N ALA A 56 -7.98 -14.10 -8.22
CA ALA A 56 -7.23 -15.16 -7.54
C ALA A 56 -5.78 -14.79 -7.14
N ARG A 57 -5.48 -13.50 -6.96
CA ARG A 57 -4.18 -13.06 -6.42
C ARG A 57 -4.18 -13.24 -4.91
N GLU A 58 -3.37 -14.16 -4.42
CA GLU A 58 -3.12 -14.31 -2.99
C GLU A 58 -1.83 -13.57 -2.61
N VAL A 59 -1.97 -12.58 -1.73
CA VAL A 59 -0.86 -11.94 -1.03
C VAL A 59 -1.03 -12.32 0.45
N PRO A 60 0.00 -12.89 1.11
CA PRO A 60 -0.13 -13.43 2.46
C PRO A 60 -0.19 -12.29 3.50
N LEU A 61 -1.37 -11.68 3.66
CA LEU A 61 -1.66 -10.66 4.65
C LEU A 61 -1.99 -11.26 6.03
N ARG A 62 -1.07 -12.08 6.56
CA ARG A 62 -1.19 -12.72 7.88
C ARG A 62 -1.12 -11.67 9.00
N GLY A 63 -1.75 -11.96 10.14
CA GLY A 63 -1.74 -11.07 11.32
C GLY A 63 -2.68 -9.87 11.25
N ILE A 64 -3.32 -9.59 10.10
CA ILE A 64 -4.33 -8.54 10.01
C ILE A 64 -5.72 -9.11 10.31
N GLN A 65 -6.35 -8.59 11.37
CA GLN A 65 -7.77 -8.83 11.63
C GLN A 65 -8.63 -7.99 10.68
N TRP A 66 -9.36 -8.65 9.78
CA TRP A 66 -10.29 -8.01 8.85
C TRP A 66 -11.71 -8.00 9.41
N ASP A 67 -12.42 -6.87 9.29
CA ASP A 67 -13.85 -6.80 9.63
C ASP A 67 -14.72 -7.47 8.56
N ALA A 68 -14.27 -7.42 7.30
CA ALA A 68 -14.91 -8.10 6.19
C ALA A 68 -13.88 -8.49 5.12
N THR A 69 -14.09 -9.63 4.48
CA THR A 69 -13.29 -10.08 3.33
C THR A 69 -14.21 -10.49 2.20
N PHE A 70 -14.01 -9.92 1.02
CA PHE A 70 -14.76 -10.22 -0.19
C PHE A 70 -13.82 -10.82 -1.24
N ARG A 71 -14.15 -12.02 -1.72
CA ARG A 71 -13.48 -12.64 -2.87
C ARG A 71 -14.35 -12.43 -4.10
N VAL A 72 -14.00 -11.44 -4.91
CA VAL A 72 -14.79 -11.01 -6.07
C VAL A 72 -14.49 -11.92 -7.25
N LYS A 73 -15.48 -12.72 -7.63
CA LYS A 73 -15.47 -13.54 -8.85
C LYS A 73 -16.39 -12.93 -9.91
N GLU A 74 -17.49 -12.34 -9.48
CA GLU A 74 -18.52 -11.78 -10.36
C GLU A 74 -18.93 -10.37 -9.95
N THR A 75 -19.63 -9.66 -10.85
CA THR A 75 -20.12 -8.30 -10.61
C THR A 75 -21.04 -8.19 -9.40
N GLN A 76 -21.76 -9.27 -9.05
CA GLN A 76 -22.63 -9.28 -7.87
C GLN A 76 -21.84 -9.23 -6.56
N ASP A 77 -20.72 -9.97 -6.46
CA ASP A 77 -19.82 -9.93 -5.30
C ASP A 77 -19.27 -8.52 -5.09
N LEU A 78 -18.90 -7.86 -6.20
CA LEU A 78 -18.40 -6.50 -6.16
C LEU A 78 -19.47 -5.52 -5.65
N ARG A 79 -20.72 -5.67 -6.09
CA ARG A 79 -21.83 -4.84 -5.59
C ARG A 79 -22.01 -5.02 -4.08
N LEU A 80 -21.98 -6.26 -3.58
CA LEU A 80 -22.07 -6.54 -2.15
C LEU A 80 -20.93 -5.87 -1.36
N ALA A 81 -19.69 -6.00 -1.84
CA ALA A 81 -18.53 -5.37 -1.23
C ALA A 81 -18.67 -3.84 -1.16
N VAL A 82 -19.09 -3.21 -2.26
CA VAL A 82 -19.32 -1.76 -2.34
C VAL A 82 -20.43 -1.33 -1.39
N THR A 83 -21.56 -2.03 -1.37
CA THR A 83 -22.67 -1.73 -0.45
C THR A 83 -22.23 -1.83 1.01
N TYR A 84 -21.43 -2.83 1.37
CA TYR A 84 -20.86 -2.93 2.71
C TYR A 84 -19.98 -1.72 3.04
N ILE A 85 -19.05 -1.35 2.16
CA ILE A 85 -18.12 -0.21 2.36
C ILE A 85 -18.89 1.11 2.53
N GLN A 86 -19.95 1.31 1.75
CA GLN A 86 -20.78 2.52 1.82
C GLN A 86 -21.47 2.65 3.17
N ASN A 87 -22.04 1.56 3.69
CA ASN A 87 -22.83 1.56 4.92
C ASN A 87 -21.99 1.30 6.20
N ALA A 88 -20.72 0.94 6.06
CA ALA A 88 -19.83 0.72 7.19
C ALA A 88 -19.51 2.03 7.94
N VAL A 89 -19.39 1.92 9.27
CA VAL A 89 -18.98 3.02 10.15
C VAL A 89 -17.60 3.52 9.76
N LYS A 90 -17.49 4.83 9.49
CA LYS A 90 -16.26 5.49 9.08
C LYS A 90 -15.29 5.65 10.26
N PRO A 91 -13.97 5.67 10.03
CA PRO A 91 -13.30 5.57 8.73
C PRO A 91 -13.24 4.12 8.20
N VAL A 92 -13.33 3.97 6.88
CA VAL A 92 -13.21 2.64 6.22
C VAL A 92 -11.91 2.59 5.46
N ARG A 93 -11.16 1.51 5.68
CA ARG A 93 -9.90 1.20 4.99
C ARG A 93 -10.15 -0.02 4.12
N VAL A 94 -9.94 0.13 2.81
CA VAL A 94 -10.14 -0.92 1.82
C VAL A 94 -8.77 -1.33 1.30
N VAL A 95 -8.38 -2.56 1.59
CA VAL A 95 -7.22 -3.18 0.95
C VAL A 95 -7.73 -3.99 -0.23
N TRP A 96 -7.20 -3.68 -1.41
CA TRP A 96 -7.59 -4.33 -2.66
C TRP A 96 -6.41 -5.07 -3.27
N LEU A 97 -6.56 -6.38 -3.43
CA LEU A 97 -5.60 -7.27 -4.06
C LEU A 97 -6.15 -7.71 -5.41
N GLY A 98 -5.42 -7.42 -6.49
CA GLY A 98 -5.87 -7.82 -7.82
C GLY A 98 -5.57 -6.80 -8.88
N ASP A 99 -6.50 -6.73 -9.83
CA ASP A 99 -6.51 -5.71 -10.87
C ASP A 99 -7.01 -4.38 -10.31
N GLU A 100 -6.80 -3.30 -11.08
CA GLU A 100 -7.20 -1.95 -10.69
C GLU A 100 -8.72 -1.88 -10.41
N PRO A 101 -9.16 -1.34 -9.25
CA PRO A 101 -10.57 -1.16 -8.97
C PRO A 101 -11.22 -0.30 -10.07
N PRO A 102 -12.42 -0.67 -10.57
CA PRO A 102 -13.13 0.15 -11.54
C PRO A 102 -13.34 1.57 -11.02
N SER A 103 -13.22 2.58 -11.90
CA SER A 103 -13.42 3.99 -11.52
C SER A 103 -14.79 4.24 -10.91
N THR A 104 -15.82 3.48 -11.33
CA THR A 104 -17.16 3.51 -10.74
C THR A 104 -17.14 3.14 -9.25
N VAL A 105 -16.34 2.15 -8.85
CA VAL A 105 -16.14 1.80 -7.44
C VAL A 105 -15.48 2.96 -6.71
N LEU A 106 -14.33 3.43 -7.21
CA LEU A 106 -13.57 4.52 -6.57
C LEU A 106 -14.39 5.80 -6.40
N ASN A 107 -15.29 6.10 -7.34
CA ASN A 107 -16.17 7.26 -7.30
C ASN A 107 -17.37 7.11 -6.36
N VAL A 108 -17.77 5.87 -6.04
CA VAL A 108 -18.89 5.60 -5.14
C VAL A 108 -18.44 5.60 -3.67
N VAL A 109 -17.19 5.22 -3.40
CA VAL A 109 -16.64 5.11 -2.03
C VAL A 109 -15.50 6.10 -1.78
N GLN A 110 -15.72 7.37 -2.12
CA GLN A 110 -14.72 8.44 -2.04
C GLN A 110 -14.20 8.72 -0.63
N GLU A 111 -15.02 8.45 0.40
CA GLU A 111 -14.64 8.68 1.80
C GLU A 111 -13.76 7.58 2.40
N ALA A 112 -13.58 6.46 1.69
CA ALA A 112 -12.76 5.36 2.16
C ALA A 112 -11.29 5.58 1.78
N THR A 113 -10.38 5.12 2.64
CA THR A 113 -8.96 5.03 2.30
C THR A 113 -8.76 3.76 1.47
N PHE A 114 -8.22 3.89 0.27
CA PHE A 114 -7.96 2.77 -0.62
C PHE A 114 -6.47 2.47 -0.65
N ILE A 115 -6.10 1.22 -0.37
CA ILE A 115 -4.74 0.72 -0.47
C ILE A 115 -4.78 -0.45 -1.46
N VAL A 116 -4.19 -0.26 -2.64
CA VAL A 116 -4.18 -1.29 -3.69
C VAL A 116 -2.79 -1.85 -3.84
N GLY A 117 -2.65 -3.17 -3.71
CA GLY A 117 -1.41 -3.87 -3.97
C GLY A 117 -1.44 -4.55 -5.33
N SER A 118 -0.53 -4.16 -6.23
CA SER A 118 -0.46 -4.77 -7.56
C SER A 118 0.96 -4.83 -8.10
N THR A 119 1.21 -5.83 -8.93
CA THR A 119 2.42 -5.95 -9.75
C THR A 119 2.30 -5.19 -11.07
N ALA A 120 1.11 -4.66 -11.38
CA ALA A 120 0.86 -3.83 -12.55
C ALA A 120 0.86 -2.35 -12.16
N LEU A 121 1.17 -1.47 -13.12
CA LEU A 121 1.10 -0.02 -12.93
C LEU A 121 -0.35 0.48 -13.04
N PRO A 122 -0.72 1.51 -12.27
CA PRO A 122 -2.07 2.06 -12.30
C PRO A 122 -2.30 2.94 -13.53
N ARG A 123 -3.47 2.77 -14.15
CA ARG A 123 -3.91 3.62 -15.28
C ARG A 123 -4.77 4.79 -14.81
N GLY A 124 -5.46 4.66 -13.68
CA GLY A 124 -6.37 5.66 -13.14
C GLY A 124 -5.70 6.79 -12.37
N SER A 125 -6.55 7.65 -11.80
CA SER A 125 -6.15 8.74 -10.90
C SER A 125 -5.99 8.23 -9.47
N TRP A 126 -4.74 8.24 -9.01
CA TRP A 126 -4.33 7.86 -7.67
C TRP A 126 -3.78 9.09 -6.94
N SER A 127 -3.99 9.17 -5.63
CA SER A 127 -3.44 10.25 -4.81
C SER A 127 -1.94 10.07 -4.62
N ALA A 128 -1.50 8.82 -4.44
CA ALA A 128 -0.10 8.46 -4.29
C ALA A 128 0.20 7.07 -4.90
N ILE A 129 1.41 6.92 -5.41
CA ILE A 129 1.96 5.66 -5.94
C ILE A 129 3.30 5.42 -5.27
N PHE A 130 3.41 4.31 -4.54
CA PHE A 130 4.62 3.89 -3.86
C PHE A 130 5.27 2.77 -4.66
N TRP A 131 6.55 2.91 -4.97
CA TRP A 131 7.37 1.86 -5.56
C TRP A 131 8.32 1.30 -4.53
N HIS A 132 8.25 0.00 -4.31
CA HIS A 132 9.23 -0.72 -3.50
C HIS A 132 10.67 -0.41 -3.97
N PRO A 133 11.68 -0.35 -3.07
CA PRO A 133 13.08 -0.12 -3.46
C PRO A 133 13.60 -1.10 -4.53
N SER A 134 13.05 -2.31 -4.58
CA SER A 134 13.41 -3.31 -5.61
C SER A 134 12.69 -3.14 -6.95
N ALA A 135 11.89 -2.08 -7.14
CA ALA A 135 11.14 -1.86 -8.37
C ALA A 135 12.08 -1.50 -9.53
N PRO A 136 11.91 -2.09 -10.73
CA PRO A 136 12.73 -1.75 -11.88
C PRO A 136 12.56 -0.29 -12.30
N GLN A 137 13.67 0.38 -12.64
CA GLN A 137 13.65 1.77 -13.13
C GLN A 137 12.65 1.98 -14.28
N ALA A 138 12.62 1.06 -15.26
CA ALA A 138 11.70 1.17 -16.40
C ALA A 138 10.22 1.23 -15.98
N GLN A 139 9.85 0.53 -14.91
CA GLN A 139 8.48 0.51 -14.39
C GLN A 139 8.15 1.78 -13.59
N ILE A 140 9.15 2.33 -12.89
CA ILE A 140 9.02 3.63 -12.24
C ILE A 140 8.82 4.73 -13.30
N GLU A 141 9.64 4.74 -14.34
CA GLU A 141 9.53 5.70 -15.46
C GLU A 141 8.19 5.58 -16.18
N GLU A 142 7.75 4.36 -16.49
CA GLU A 142 6.44 4.10 -17.11
C GLU A 142 5.29 4.64 -16.25
N GLY A 143 5.36 4.44 -14.92
CA GLY A 143 4.34 4.93 -13.99
C GLY A 143 4.33 6.45 -13.79
N LEU A 144 5.50 7.09 -13.85
CA LEU A 144 5.66 8.54 -13.69
C LEU A 144 5.38 9.33 -14.98
N SER A 145 5.70 8.77 -16.15
CA SER A 145 5.57 9.44 -17.46
C SER A 145 4.21 10.10 -17.72
N PRO A 146 3.04 9.46 -17.43
CA PRO A 146 1.75 10.10 -17.64
C PRO A 146 1.39 11.15 -16.58
N ARG A 147 2.18 11.27 -15.51
CA ARG A 147 1.88 12.12 -14.34
C ARG A 147 2.77 13.35 -14.29
N MET A 148 4.02 13.24 -14.75
CA MET A 148 4.96 14.34 -14.74
C MET A 148 6.01 14.25 -15.84
N ALA A 149 6.60 15.40 -16.17
CA ALA A 149 7.67 15.49 -17.16
C ALA A 149 9.00 14.98 -16.59
N ILE A 150 9.21 13.66 -16.65
CA ILE A 150 10.39 12.98 -16.11
C ILE A 150 11.72 13.37 -16.78
N GLN A 151 11.67 13.94 -18.00
CA GLN A 151 12.86 14.30 -18.79
C GLN A 151 13.75 15.34 -18.10
N LYS A 152 13.20 16.09 -17.14
CA LYS A 152 13.94 17.10 -16.36
C LYS A 152 14.59 16.52 -15.10
N LEU A 153 14.29 15.26 -14.76
CA LEU A 153 14.76 14.61 -13.55
C LEU A 153 15.97 13.73 -13.87
N ASN A 154 17.03 13.84 -13.06
CA ASN A 154 18.12 12.87 -13.07
C ASN A 154 17.71 11.60 -12.30
N LEU A 155 16.62 10.97 -12.74
CA LEU A 155 16.01 9.81 -12.09
C LEU A 155 17.00 8.65 -11.88
N PRO A 156 17.91 8.31 -12.83
CA PRO A 156 18.89 7.25 -12.61
C PRO A 156 19.82 7.51 -11.40
N SER A 157 20.22 8.76 -11.17
CA SER A 157 21.03 9.11 -10.00
C SER A 157 20.22 9.02 -8.71
N VAL A 158 19.00 9.57 -8.73
CA VAL A 158 18.08 9.52 -7.58
C VAL A 158 17.81 8.08 -7.17
N LEU A 159 17.42 7.22 -8.10
CA LEU A 159 17.13 5.81 -7.81
C LEU A 159 18.35 5.06 -7.28
N ARG A 160 19.56 5.41 -7.74
CA ARG A 160 20.80 4.81 -7.20
C ARG A 160 21.01 5.19 -5.74
N GLU A 161 20.80 6.45 -5.38
CA GLU A 161 20.93 6.95 -4.00
C GLU A 161 19.87 6.33 -3.07
N LEU A 162 18.62 6.21 -3.54
CA LEU A 162 17.54 5.56 -2.80
C LEU A 162 17.81 4.08 -2.55
N ASN A 163 18.25 3.36 -3.59
CA ASN A 163 18.59 1.94 -3.47
C ASN A 163 19.78 1.72 -2.53
N ALA A 164 20.78 2.61 -2.55
CA ALA A 164 21.90 2.55 -1.61
C ALA A 164 21.47 2.80 -0.16
N SER A 165 20.39 3.56 0.04
CA SER A 165 19.84 3.91 1.36
C SER A 165 18.72 2.96 1.82
N GLY A 166 18.27 2.03 0.96
CA GLY A 166 17.20 1.08 1.27
C GLY A 166 15.79 1.69 1.30
N VAL A 167 15.61 2.93 0.84
CA VAL A 167 14.33 3.66 0.85
C VAL A 167 13.63 3.57 -0.51
N GLY A 168 12.31 3.71 -0.50
CA GLY A 168 11.49 3.64 -1.70
C GLY A 168 11.20 5.02 -2.31
N LEU A 169 10.65 5.00 -3.52
CA LEU A 169 10.19 6.20 -4.22
C LEU A 169 8.67 6.31 -4.13
N VAL A 170 8.15 7.50 -3.82
CA VAL A 170 6.71 7.77 -3.91
C VAL A 170 6.45 8.99 -4.79
N TRP A 171 5.46 8.86 -5.66
CA TRP A 171 4.83 9.99 -6.31
C TRP A 171 3.54 10.31 -5.57
N SER A 172 3.28 11.59 -5.34
CA SER A 172 2.08 12.03 -4.64
C SER A 172 1.56 13.35 -5.21
N SER A 173 0.24 13.45 -5.30
CA SER A 173 -0.50 14.69 -5.55
C SER A 173 -1.22 15.21 -4.29
N ILE A 174 -1.01 14.56 -3.14
CA ILE A 174 -1.63 14.92 -1.87
C ILE A 174 -1.07 16.27 -1.41
N LYS A 175 -1.97 17.26 -1.22
CA LYS A 175 -1.65 18.64 -0.81
C LYS A 175 -0.78 19.42 -1.82
N GLU A 176 -0.65 18.92 -3.04
CA GLU A 176 0.06 19.63 -4.10
C GLU A 176 -0.88 20.61 -4.81
N SER A 177 -0.37 21.81 -5.10
CA SER A 177 -1.10 22.83 -5.87
C SER A 177 -1.10 22.52 -7.38
N GLU A 178 -0.09 21.78 -7.83
CA GLU A 178 0.05 21.36 -9.22
C GLU A 178 -0.59 19.98 -9.46
N LYS A 179 -1.34 19.85 -10.57
CA LYS A 179 -1.99 18.59 -10.95
C LYS A 179 -1.01 17.45 -11.24
N SER A 180 0.27 17.76 -11.50
CA SER A 180 1.32 16.79 -11.81
C SER A 180 1.85 16.04 -10.58
N GLY A 181 1.60 16.54 -9.38
CA GLY A 181 2.20 16.00 -8.15
C GLY A 181 3.73 16.12 -8.11
N SER A 182 4.30 15.57 -7.05
CA SER A 182 5.72 15.65 -6.71
C SER A 182 6.27 14.28 -6.32
N ILE A 183 7.59 14.12 -6.34
CA ILE A 183 8.28 12.88 -5.95
C ILE A 183 8.94 13.07 -4.60
N TYR A 184 8.85 12.05 -3.75
CA TYR A 184 9.46 11.99 -2.43
C TYR A 184 10.15 10.64 -2.24
N TRP A 185 11.05 10.56 -1.26
CA TRP A 185 11.47 9.27 -0.73
C TRP A 185 10.53 8.86 0.40
N TYR A 186 10.43 7.56 0.64
CA TYR A 186 9.70 7.04 1.78
C TYR A 186 10.45 5.85 2.38
N ASP A 187 10.33 5.66 3.68
CA ASP A 187 10.75 4.44 4.35
C ASP A 187 9.54 3.81 5.06
N LEU A 188 9.00 2.73 4.50
CA LEU A 188 7.92 1.98 5.17
C LEU A 188 8.42 1.25 6.42
N SER A 189 9.73 1.04 6.55
CA SER A 189 10.33 0.36 7.69
C SER A 189 10.53 1.23 8.93
N GLU A 190 10.51 2.56 8.82
CA GLU A 190 10.48 3.46 9.99
C GLU A 190 9.25 3.20 10.87
N SER A 191 8.13 2.73 10.29
CA SER A 191 6.95 2.29 11.05
C SER A 191 7.22 1.07 11.96
N LYS A 192 8.25 0.27 11.67
CA LYS A 192 8.61 -0.94 12.45
C LYS A 192 9.18 -0.61 13.81
N GLU A 193 9.70 0.59 14.04
CA GLU A 193 10.13 0.99 15.38
C GLU A 193 8.94 1.08 16.35
N HIS A 194 7.71 1.27 15.85
CA HIS A 194 6.51 1.42 16.67
C HIS A 194 5.62 0.16 16.66
N VAL A 195 5.75 -0.69 15.63
CA VAL A 195 5.01 -1.97 15.49
C VAL A 195 5.73 -3.17 16.14
N LYS A 196 6.92 -2.99 16.73
CA LYS A 196 7.46 -3.96 17.72
C LYS A 196 6.71 -3.91 19.05
N ARG A 197 5.39 -3.97 19.05
CA ARG A 197 4.66 -4.52 20.18
C ARG A 197 4.69 -6.03 20.03
N PHE A 198 5.75 -6.62 20.61
CA PHE A 198 5.78 -8.03 20.97
C PHE A 198 4.40 -8.41 21.53
N ASP A 199 3.61 -9.21 20.81
CA ASP A 199 2.42 -9.84 21.38
C ASP A 199 2.89 -11.12 22.09
N PRO A 200 2.94 -11.14 23.43
CA PRO A 200 3.40 -12.30 24.18
C PRO A 200 2.55 -13.53 23.87
N LEU A 201 1.28 -13.36 23.48
CA LEU A 201 0.37 -14.47 23.22
C LEU A 201 0.69 -15.18 21.92
N GLU A 202 0.97 -14.43 20.85
CA GLU A 202 1.36 -14.99 19.54
C GLU A 202 2.73 -15.69 19.63
N ALA A 203 3.66 -15.11 20.40
CA ALA A 203 4.94 -15.75 20.70
C ALA A 203 4.77 -17.05 21.51
N ILE A 204 3.86 -17.08 22.49
CA ILE A 204 3.56 -18.28 23.28
C ILE A 204 2.92 -19.38 22.42
N GLU A 205 1.99 -19.04 21.52
CA GLU A 205 1.38 -20.01 20.61
C GLU A 205 2.43 -20.62 19.67
N THR A 206 3.28 -19.78 19.08
CA THR A 206 4.36 -20.23 18.21
C THR A 206 5.34 -21.16 18.96
N LEU A 207 5.70 -20.82 20.21
CA LEU A 207 6.56 -21.66 21.05
C LEU A 207 5.90 -22.98 21.45
N LYS A 208 4.58 -22.99 21.65
CA LYS A 208 3.82 -24.23 21.92
C LYS A 208 3.79 -25.14 20.71
N GLU A 209 3.59 -24.61 19.50
CA GLU A 209 3.62 -25.39 18.27
C GLU A 209 5.00 -26.02 18.03
N VAL A 210 6.08 -25.25 18.22
CA VAL A 210 7.46 -25.74 18.10
C VAL A 210 7.75 -26.83 19.15
N SER A 211 7.32 -26.64 20.40
CA SER A 211 7.48 -27.63 21.46
C SER A 211 6.75 -28.95 21.15
N GLN A 212 5.52 -28.88 20.64
CA GLN A 212 4.76 -30.06 20.24
C GLN A 212 5.40 -30.79 19.06
N TYR A 213 6.00 -30.06 18.12
CA TYR A 213 6.71 -30.67 17.00
C TYR A 213 7.97 -31.41 17.46
N LEU A 214 8.75 -30.82 18.36
CA LEU A 214 9.95 -31.44 18.93
C LEU A 214 9.62 -32.68 19.76
N GLN A 215 8.51 -32.68 20.50
CA GLN A 215 8.05 -33.83 21.27
C GLN A 215 7.54 -35.00 20.41
N LYS A 216 7.12 -34.76 19.17
CA LYS A 216 6.70 -35.82 18.24
C LYS A 216 7.85 -36.44 17.44
N THR A 217 9.02 -35.81 17.46
CA THR A 217 10.19 -36.21 16.66
C THR A 217 11.27 -36.91 17.50
N LEU A 218 11.05 -37.05 18.80
CA LEU A 218 11.82 -37.85 19.77
C LEU A 218 10.98 -39.04 20.22
#